data_AF-A0A7V4G0R3-F1
#
_entry.id   AF-A0A7V4G0R3-F1
#
_cell.length_a   1.000
_cell.length_b   1.000
_cell.length_c   1.000
_cell.angle_alpha   90.00
_cell.angle_beta   90.00
_cell.angle_gamma   90.00
#
_symmetry.space_group_name_H-M   'P 1'
#
loop_
_entity.id
_entity.type
_entity.pdbx_description
1 polymer ?
#
loop_
_entity_poly.entity_id
_entity_poly.type
_entity_poly.pdbx_seq_one_letter_code
_entity_poly.pdbx_strand_id
1 'polypeptide(L)'
;MKERDGPATPRAPALAPPLGPVDADRILEQFLAYVNALGLTLYPAQEEALCEILAGKHVVLATPTGSGKSLVATAFLFKALCEKKTGFYSCPVKALVNEKFFDLCNGFGAERVGLLTADAWAHVAAPILVRTSARQSNMAHEAGSLPVDRDVER
;
A
#
# COMPACT_ATOMS: atom_id res chain seq x y z
N MET A 1 2.33 39.90 9.44
CA MET A 1 1.89 38.64 10.09
C MET A 1 2.93 37.59 9.70
N LYS A 2 3.78 37.16 10.63
CA LYS A 2 4.97 36.32 10.35
C LYS A 2 4.53 34.91 9.96
N GLU A 3 4.94 34.43 8.79
CA GLU A 3 4.97 33.01 8.44
C GLU A 3 5.80 32.26 9.49
N ARG A 4 5.20 31.20 10.05
CA ARG A 4 5.90 30.25 10.90
C ARG A 4 6.38 29.12 9.99
N ASP A 5 7.58 29.24 9.45
CA ASP A 5 8.34 28.10 8.93
C ASP A 5 8.71 27.23 10.14
N GLY A 6 7.86 26.25 10.42
CA GLY A 6 8.25 25.10 11.22
C GLY A 6 9.26 24.25 10.44
N PRO A 7 10.15 23.49 11.10
CA PRO A 7 11.05 22.59 10.40
C PRO A 7 10.23 21.63 9.55
N ALA A 8 10.49 21.61 8.24
CA ALA A 8 9.87 20.65 7.33
C ALA A 8 10.15 19.24 7.86
N THR A 9 9.11 18.52 8.28
CA THR A 9 9.23 17.11 8.64
C THR A 9 9.83 16.39 7.42
N PRO A 10 10.92 15.63 7.56
CA PRO A 10 11.50 14.93 6.43
C PRO A 10 10.41 14.05 5.83
N ARG A 11 10.01 14.35 4.59
CA ARG A 11 9.05 13.54 3.86
C ARG A 11 9.75 12.24 3.51
N ALA A 12 9.25 11.11 4.02
CA ALA A 12 9.80 9.81 3.66
C ALA A 12 9.89 9.66 2.13
N PRO A 13 10.93 9.01 1.61
CA PRO A 13 11.08 8.81 0.17
C PRO A 13 9.86 8.04 -0.36
N ALA A 14 9.39 8.37 -1.55
CA ALA A 14 8.29 7.64 -2.16
C ALA A 14 8.70 6.17 -2.41
N LEU A 15 7.80 5.23 -2.11
CA LEU A 15 7.93 3.82 -2.47
C LEU A 15 7.71 3.64 -3.98
N ALA A 16 8.72 4.03 -4.76
CA ALA A 16 8.78 3.83 -6.21
C ALA A 16 9.61 2.60 -6.56
N PRO A 17 9.32 1.87 -7.64
CA PRO A 17 10.19 0.79 -8.12
C PRO A 17 11.64 1.28 -8.30
N PRO A 18 12.65 0.46 -7.95
CA PRO A 18 14.05 0.82 -8.17
C PRO A 18 14.35 0.92 -9.66
N LEU A 19 15.31 1.79 -10.01
CA LEU A 19 15.91 1.81 -11.34
C LEU A 19 16.89 0.63 -11.46
N GLY A 20 16.69 -0.24 -12.45
CA GLY A 20 17.57 -1.38 -12.73
C GLY A 20 16.95 -2.74 -12.37
N PRO A 21 17.79 -3.77 -12.19
CA PRO A 21 17.32 -5.11 -11.80
C PRO A 21 16.53 -5.08 -10.50
N VAL A 22 15.43 -5.85 -10.46
CA VAL A 22 14.58 -6.02 -9.29
C VAL A 22 14.82 -7.41 -8.73
N ASP A 23 15.46 -7.49 -7.56
CA ASP A 23 15.61 -8.70 -6.77
C ASP A 23 15.12 -8.47 -5.32
N ALA A 24 15.06 -9.55 -4.55
CA ALA A 24 14.54 -9.52 -3.19
C ALA A 24 15.34 -8.59 -2.26
N ASP A 25 16.67 -8.60 -2.39
CA ASP A 25 17.58 -7.78 -1.59
C ASP A 25 17.35 -6.29 -1.88
N ARG A 26 17.21 -5.93 -3.15
CA ARG A 26 16.97 -4.54 -3.54
C ARG A 26 15.63 -4.02 -3.06
N ILE A 27 14.58 -4.85 -3.12
CA ILE A 27 13.26 -4.51 -2.58
C ILE A 27 13.36 -4.31 -1.06
N LEU A 28 14.06 -5.21 -0.36
CA LEU A 28 14.24 -5.12 1.09
C LEU A 28 14.98 -3.85 1.49
N GLU A 29 16.13 -3.57 0.88
CA GLU A 29 16.95 -2.38 1.15
C GLU A 29 16.13 -1.10 1.03
N GLN A 30 15.40 -0.95 -0.07
CA GLN A 30 14.63 0.25 -0.33
C GLN A 30 13.43 0.38 0.62
N PHE A 31 12.78 -0.74 0.95
CA PHE A 31 11.70 -0.73 1.94
C PHE A 31 12.22 -0.37 3.34
N LEU A 32 13.37 -0.90 3.75
CA LEU A 32 13.99 -0.53 5.03
C LEU A 32 14.42 0.93 5.07
N ALA A 33 14.92 1.48 3.97
CA ALA A 33 15.21 2.91 3.87
C ALA A 33 13.95 3.77 4.06
N TYR A 34 12.81 3.35 3.50
CA TYR A 34 11.51 3.99 3.73
C TYR A 34 11.08 3.90 5.20
N VAL A 35 11.16 2.73 5.82
CA VAL A 35 10.81 2.52 7.25
C VAL A 35 11.68 3.40 8.16
N ASN A 36 12.98 3.45 7.90
CA ASN A 36 13.92 4.29 8.65
C ASN A 36 13.62 5.79 8.49
N ALA A 37 13.24 6.23 7.29
CA ALA A 37 12.85 7.61 7.04
C ALA A 37 11.54 8.02 7.75
N LEU A 38 10.69 7.06 8.09
CA LEU A 38 9.53 7.27 8.97
C LEU A 38 9.89 7.31 10.46
N GLY A 39 11.16 7.09 10.82
CA GLY A 39 11.61 6.98 12.21
C GLY A 39 11.13 5.72 12.91
N LEU A 40 10.82 4.66 12.14
CA LEU A 40 10.31 3.39 12.66
C LEU A 40 11.41 2.34 12.71
N THR A 41 11.23 1.36 13.58
CA THR A 41 12.02 0.13 13.60
C THR A 41 11.06 -1.05 13.56
N LEU A 42 11.40 -2.06 12.77
CA LEU A 42 10.55 -3.23 12.63
C LEU A 42 10.51 -4.04 13.92
N TYR A 43 9.35 -4.61 14.21
CA TYR A 43 9.25 -5.65 15.23
C TYR A 43 9.74 -6.99 14.66
N PRO A 44 10.22 -7.94 15.50
CA PRO A 44 10.71 -9.23 15.02
C PRO A 44 9.71 -9.99 14.12
N ALA A 45 8.42 -9.97 14.49
CA ALA A 45 7.37 -10.61 13.68
C ALA A 45 7.14 -9.92 12.32
N GLN A 46 7.47 -8.63 12.18
CA GLN A 46 7.41 -7.92 10.91
C GLN A 46 8.61 -8.28 10.04
N GLU A 47 9.81 -8.35 10.61
CA GLU A 47 11.03 -8.75 9.91
C GLU A 47 10.88 -10.15 9.32
N GLU A 48 10.41 -11.11 10.13
CA GLU A 48 10.12 -12.47 9.68
C GLU A 48 9.08 -12.49 8.54
N ALA A 49 7.99 -11.73 8.69
CA ALA A 49 6.97 -11.63 7.65
C ALA A 49 7.53 -11.05 6.34
N LEU A 50 8.40 -10.05 6.41
CA LEU A 50 9.05 -9.45 5.23
C LEU A 50 9.93 -10.48 4.52
N CYS A 51 10.75 -11.23 5.26
CA CYS A 51 11.59 -12.30 4.70
C CYS A 51 10.75 -13.35 3.96
N GLU A 52 9.66 -13.81 4.57
CA GLU A 52 8.78 -14.82 3.97
C GLU A 52 8.03 -14.27 2.74
N ILE A 53 7.57 -13.02 2.77
CA ILE A 53 6.97 -12.33 1.62
C ILE A 53 7.96 -12.23 0.46
N LEU A 54 9.21 -11.83 0.74
CA LEU A 54 10.26 -11.67 -0.27
C LEU A 54 10.69 -13.01 -0.88
N ALA A 55 10.66 -14.09 -0.08
CA ALA A 55 10.82 -15.46 -0.56
C ALA A 55 9.63 -15.98 -1.39
N GLY A 56 8.58 -15.15 -1.60
CA GLY A 56 7.42 -15.50 -2.42
C GLY A 56 6.37 -16.36 -1.71
N LYS A 57 6.42 -16.44 -0.38
CA LYS A 57 5.47 -17.23 0.42
C LYS A 57 4.25 -16.41 0.84
N HIS A 58 3.18 -17.11 1.22
CA HIS A 58 1.99 -16.49 1.80
C HIS A 58 2.14 -16.36 3.32
N VAL A 59 1.77 -15.20 3.86
CA VAL A 59 1.92 -14.89 5.29
C VAL A 59 0.57 -14.57 5.91
N VAL A 60 0.31 -15.14 7.09
CA VAL A 60 -0.79 -14.77 7.97
C VAL A 60 -0.21 -14.20 9.26
N LEU A 61 -0.45 -12.92 9.53
CA LEU A 61 0.13 -12.22 10.67
C LEU A 61 -0.89 -12.09 11.81
N ALA A 62 -0.75 -12.93 12.84
CA ALA A 62 -1.61 -12.97 14.02
C ALA A 62 -1.00 -12.18 15.19
N THR A 63 -0.88 -10.85 15.04
CA THR A 63 -0.35 -9.96 16.08
C THR A 63 -1.42 -9.02 16.64
N PRO A 64 -1.31 -8.55 17.91
CA PRO A 64 -2.27 -7.61 18.51
C PRO A 64 -2.47 -6.33 17.69
N THR A 65 -3.62 -5.67 17.83
CA THR A 65 -3.85 -4.33 17.24
C THR A 65 -2.78 -3.33 17.71
N GLY A 66 -2.39 -2.40 16.83
CA GLY A 66 -1.31 -1.45 17.12
C GLY A 66 0.11 -1.94 16.82
N SER A 67 0.33 -3.23 16.58
CA SER A 67 1.65 -3.82 16.26
C SER A 67 2.17 -3.57 14.83
N GLY A 68 1.59 -2.60 14.10
CA GLY A 68 2.07 -2.22 12.77
C GLY A 68 1.83 -3.24 11.65
N LYS A 69 0.80 -4.09 11.73
CA LYS A 69 0.42 -5.03 10.64
C LYS A 69 0.30 -4.37 9.26
N SER A 70 -0.16 -3.11 9.24
CA SER A 70 -0.26 -2.31 8.01
C SER A 70 1.10 -2.16 7.31
N LEU A 71 2.20 -2.10 8.05
CA LEU A 71 3.54 -1.95 7.46
C LEU A 71 3.96 -3.19 6.66
N VAL A 72 3.61 -4.39 7.16
CA VAL A 72 3.84 -5.65 6.44
C VAL A 72 2.99 -5.70 5.16
N ALA A 73 1.74 -5.22 5.22
CA ALA A 73 0.91 -5.09 4.02
C ALA A 73 1.49 -4.07 3.02
N THR A 74 2.05 -2.95 3.49
CA THR A 74 2.78 -1.99 2.64
C THR A 74 4.00 -2.65 1.98
N ALA A 75 4.77 -3.47 2.70
CA ALA A 75 5.90 -4.20 2.13
C ALA A 75 5.46 -5.16 1.01
N PHE A 76 4.35 -5.88 1.22
CA PHE A 76 3.77 -6.75 0.21
C PHE A 76 3.34 -5.99 -1.05
N LEU A 77 2.65 -4.84 -0.88
CA LEU A 77 2.27 -3.99 -2.01
C LEU A 77 3.48 -3.43 -2.75
N PHE A 78 4.54 -3.05 -2.03
CA PHE A 78 5.77 -2.58 -2.63
C PHE A 78 6.47 -3.66 -3.45
N LYS A 79 6.54 -4.90 -2.93
CA LYS A 79 7.03 -6.06 -3.69
C LYS A 79 6.21 -6.28 -4.96
N ALA A 80 4.88 -6.28 -4.86
CA ALA A 80 4.01 -6.45 -6.02
C ALA A 80 4.24 -5.35 -7.07
N LEU A 81 4.38 -4.10 -6.64
CA LEU A 81 4.67 -2.96 -7.51
C LEU A 81 6.03 -3.13 -8.24
N CYS A 82 7.08 -3.56 -7.52
CA CYS A 82 8.40 -3.82 -8.12
C CYS A 82 8.35 -4.98 -9.13
N GLU A 83 7.52 -5.98 -8.88
CA GLU A 83 7.27 -7.11 -9.79
C GLU A 83 6.29 -6.80 -10.93
N LYS A 84 5.84 -5.54 -11.06
CA LYS A 84 4.83 -5.09 -12.04
C LYS A 84 3.50 -5.87 -11.94
N LYS A 85 3.13 -6.28 -10.73
CA LYS A 85 1.85 -6.92 -10.42
C LYS A 85 0.90 -5.92 -9.79
N THR A 86 -0.40 -6.18 -9.93
CA THR A 86 -1.43 -5.42 -9.22
C THR A 86 -1.57 -5.92 -7.79
N GLY A 87 -1.43 -5.03 -6.80
CA GLY A 87 -1.64 -5.31 -5.39
C GLY A 87 -3.01 -4.84 -4.91
N PHE A 88 -3.70 -5.65 -4.10
CA PHE A 88 -5.00 -5.29 -3.52
C PHE A 88 -4.91 -5.16 -2.00
N TYR A 89 -5.32 -4.01 -1.48
CA TYR A 89 -5.52 -3.79 -0.04
C TYR A 89 -7.02 -3.86 0.26
N SER A 90 -7.45 -4.88 0.99
CA SER A 90 -8.88 -5.09 1.30
C SER A 90 -9.18 -4.77 2.76
N CYS A 91 -10.14 -3.87 3.00
CA CYS A 91 -10.61 -3.49 4.33
C CYS A 91 -12.03 -4.02 4.58
N PRO A 92 -12.43 -4.30 5.83
CA PRO A 92 -13.77 -4.80 6.13
C PRO A 92 -14.88 -3.75 5.96
N VAL A 93 -14.59 -2.45 6.13
CA VAL A 93 -15.59 -1.37 6.07
C VAL A 93 -15.06 -0.15 5.33
N LYS A 94 -15.97 0.67 4.77
CA LYS A 94 -15.65 1.84 3.93
C LYS A 94 -14.75 2.88 4.63
N ALA A 95 -15.00 3.18 5.90
CA ALA A 95 -14.21 4.15 6.64
C ALA A 95 -12.71 3.81 6.65
N LEU A 96 -12.38 2.52 6.82
CA LEU A 96 -11.00 2.03 6.79
C LEU A 96 -10.40 2.02 5.38
N VAL A 97 -11.22 1.91 4.33
CA VAL A 97 -10.73 2.03 2.96
C VAL A 97 -10.24 3.45 2.71
N ASN A 98 -11.00 4.47 3.12
CA ASN A 98 -10.62 5.87 2.92
C ASN A 98 -9.33 6.21 3.67
N GLU A 99 -9.24 5.83 4.95
CA GLU A 99 -8.00 5.99 5.73
C GLU A 99 -6.80 5.37 5.00
N LYS A 100 -6.95 4.12 4.55
CA LYS A 100 -5.86 3.39 3.88
C LYS A 100 -5.54 3.90 2.49
N PHE A 101 -6.51 4.44 1.76
CA PHE A 101 -6.28 5.11 0.49
C PHE A 101 -5.31 6.29 0.67
N PHE A 102 -5.56 7.16 1.65
CA PHE A 102 -4.66 8.30 1.91
C PHE A 102 -3.28 7.86 2.42
N ASP A 103 -3.21 6.87 3.33
CA ASP A 103 -1.94 6.32 3.79
C ASP A 103 -1.10 5.77 2.64
N LEU A 104 -1.73 5.02 1.73
CA LEU A 104 -1.05 4.43 0.58
C LEU A 104 -0.66 5.50 -0.45
N CYS A 105 -1.50 6.51 -0.71
CA CYS A 105 -1.14 7.65 -1.54
C CYS A 105 0.10 8.39 -1.00
N ASN A 106 0.19 8.55 0.33
CA ASN A 106 1.35 9.19 0.96
C ASN A 106 2.63 8.37 0.79
N GLY A 107 2.54 7.04 0.83
CA GLY A 107 3.69 6.14 0.64
C GLY A 107 4.10 5.93 -0.82
N PHE A 108 3.13 5.65 -1.69
CA PHE A 108 3.37 5.19 -3.07
C PHE A 108 3.24 6.28 -4.14
N GLY A 109 2.64 7.42 -3.81
CA GLY A 109 2.20 8.44 -4.77
C GLY A 109 0.75 8.22 -5.19
N ALA A 110 -0.01 9.31 -5.29
CA ALA A 110 -1.44 9.27 -5.61
C ALA A 110 -1.74 8.71 -7.02
N GLU A 111 -0.78 8.83 -7.93
CA GLU A 111 -0.87 8.30 -9.29
C GLU A 111 -0.80 6.76 -9.35
N ARG A 112 -0.33 6.11 -8.28
CA ARG A 112 -0.16 4.64 -8.21
C ARG A 112 -1.21 3.93 -7.38
N VAL A 113 -2.14 4.68 -6.78
CA VAL A 113 -3.13 4.13 -5.85
C VAL A 113 -4.54 4.46 -6.36
N GLY A 114 -5.35 3.43 -6.48
CA GLY A 114 -6.77 3.51 -6.82
C GLY A 114 -7.67 3.11 -5.67
N LEU A 115 -8.90 3.60 -5.71
CA LEU A 115 -9.97 3.32 -4.76
C LEU A 115 -11.07 2.53 -5.48
N LEU A 116 -11.57 1.46 -4.86
CA LEU A 116 -12.78 0.75 -5.32
C LEU A 116 -13.72 0.44 -4.15
N THR A 117 -14.72 1.30 -3.94
CA THR A 117 -15.84 1.05 -3.01
C THR A 117 -17.15 0.95 -3.75
N ALA A 118 -18.18 0.33 -3.13
CA ALA A 118 -19.51 0.09 -3.72
C ALA A 118 -20.06 1.29 -4.51
N ASP A 119 -19.79 2.48 -4.00
CA ASP A 119 -20.33 3.76 -4.40
C ASP A 119 -19.32 4.70 -5.10
N ALA A 120 -18.01 4.46 -4.99
CA ALA A 120 -16.99 5.34 -5.55
C ALA A 120 -15.76 4.58 -6.08
N TRP A 121 -15.12 5.11 -7.12
CA TRP A 121 -13.98 4.49 -7.78
C TRP A 121 -13.07 5.53 -8.41
N ALA A 122 -11.78 5.52 -8.10
CA ALA A 122 -10.81 6.44 -8.68
C ALA A 122 -9.51 5.71 -9.01
N HIS A 123 -8.85 6.13 -10.08
CA HIS A 123 -7.62 5.55 -10.60
C HIS A 123 -7.69 4.02 -10.69
N VAL A 124 -8.78 3.47 -11.24
CA VAL A 124 -9.01 2.00 -11.33
C VAL A 124 -7.92 1.23 -12.08
N ALA A 125 -7.13 1.90 -12.92
CA ALA A 125 -6.00 1.34 -13.64
C ALA A 125 -4.69 1.36 -12.84
N ALA A 126 -4.71 1.87 -11.60
CA ALA A 126 -3.55 1.94 -10.75
C ALA A 126 -3.04 0.54 -10.35
N PRO A 127 -1.71 0.37 -10.20
CA PRO A 127 -1.12 -0.90 -9.79
C PRO A 127 -1.43 -1.28 -8.34
N ILE A 128 -1.87 -0.34 -7.50
CA ILE A 128 -2.29 -0.62 -6.12
C ILE A 128 -3.75 -0.20 -5.97
N LEU A 129 -4.61 -1.13 -5.54
CA LEU A 129 -6.03 -0.89 -5.40
C LEU A 129 -6.50 -1.13 -3.97
N VAL A 130 -7.13 -0.13 -3.37
CA VAL A 130 -7.73 -0.21 -2.03
C VAL A 130 -9.24 -0.39 -2.17
N ARG A 131 -9.81 -1.39 -1.47
CA ARG A 131 -11.23 -1.73 -1.62
C ARG A 131 -11.83 -2.30 -0.35
N THR A 132 -13.17 -2.44 -0.35
CA THR A 132 -13.86 -3.25 0.67
C THR A 132 -13.74 -4.75 0.35
N SER A 133 -13.74 -5.61 1.37
CA SER A 133 -13.69 -7.07 1.20
C SER A 133 -14.89 -7.62 0.40
N ALA A 134 -16.07 -7.00 0.54
CA ALA A 134 -17.28 -7.39 -0.20
C ALA A 134 -17.15 -7.28 -1.73
N ARG A 135 -16.24 -6.43 -2.23
CA ARG A 135 -15.96 -6.28 -3.67
C ARG A 135 -15.17 -7.44 -4.27
N GLN A 136 -14.46 -8.24 -3.46
CA GLN A 136 -13.76 -9.44 -3.96
C GLN A 136 -14.74 -10.43 -4.60
N SER A 137 -15.96 -10.53 -4.06
CA SER A 137 -17.02 -11.43 -4.54
C SER A 137 -17.58 -11.00 -5.89
N ASN A 138 -17.75 -9.70 -6.13
CA ASN A 138 -18.35 -9.20 -7.37
C ASN A 138 -17.40 -9.27 -8.56
N MET A 139 -16.10 -9.00 -8.40
CA MET A 139 -15.14 -9.09 -9.51
C MET A 139 -14.99 -10.52 -10.07
N ALA A 140 -15.16 -11.54 -9.23
CA ALA A 140 -15.18 -12.93 -9.69
C ALA A 140 -16.41 -13.24 -10.57
N HIS A 141 -17.51 -12.51 -10.39
CA HIS A 141 -18.72 -12.60 -11.21
C HIS A 141 -18.71 -11.66 -12.43
N GLU A 142 -18.04 -10.50 -12.34
CA GLU A 142 -17.98 -9.45 -13.37
C GLU A 142 -16.74 -9.54 -14.27
N ALA A 143 -16.26 -10.77 -14.57
CA ALA A 143 -15.12 -11.02 -15.44
C ALA A 143 -15.39 -10.58 -16.90
N GLY A 144 -15.46 -9.28 -17.14
CA GLY A 144 -15.72 -8.68 -18.45
C GLY A 144 -15.48 -7.17 -18.57
N SER A 145 -15.42 -6.41 -17.47
CA SER A 145 -15.15 -4.96 -17.55
C SER A 145 -14.63 -4.43 -16.22
N LEU A 146 -13.46 -3.79 -16.21
CA LEU A 146 -13.13 -2.90 -15.10
C LEU A 146 -14.10 -1.70 -15.14
N PRO A 147 -14.60 -1.25 -13.99
CA PRO A 147 -15.44 -0.06 -13.90
C PRO A 147 -14.66 1.16 -14.39
N VAL A 148 -15.30 2.08 -15.11
CA VAL A 148 -14.70 3.39 -15.44
C VAL A 148 -14.68 4.29 -14.21
N ASP A 149 -13.65 5.11 -14.07
CA ASP A 149 -13.50 6.06 -12.94
C ASP A 149 -14.76 6.90 -12.75
N ARG A 150 -15.20 7.06 -11.50
CA ARG A 150 -16.23 8.04 -11.10
C ARG A 150 -15.64 8.89 -10.00
N ASP A 151 -15.57 10.19 -10.26
CA ASP A 151 -14.94 11.16 -9.36
C ASP A 151 -15.33 10.91 -7.89
N VAL A 152 -14.32 10.71 -7.05
CA VAL A 152 -14.48 10.67 -5.60
C VAL A 152 -14.69 12.12 -5.19
N GLU A 153 -15.95 12.57 -5.12
CA GLU A 153 -16.27 13.90 -4.63
C GLU A 153 -15.69 14.12 -3.21
N ARG A 154 -15.16 15.32 -3.02
CA ARG A 154 -14.39 15.79 -1.84
C ARG A 154 -15.21 15.80 -0.55
#